data_AF-A0A558NT79-F1
#
_entry.id   AF-A0A558NT79-F1
#
_cell.length_a   1.000
_cell.length_b   1.000
_cell.length_c   1.000
_cell.angle_alpha   90.00
_cell.angle_beta   90.00
_cell.angle_gamma   90.00
#
_symmetry.space_group_name_H-M   'P 1'
#
loop_
_entity.id
_entity.type
_entity.pdbx_description
1 polymer ?
#
loop_
_entity_poly.entity_id
_entity_poly.type
_entity_poly.pdbx_seq_one_letter_code
_entity_poly.pdbx_strand_id
1 'polypeptide(L)'
;MFCYMLDQLVRKLQRIPRTEFSTEIQLCRAMPPRIRFQGVQAARINRAVGQKTGVSVIRFNLNGRWIEDNKIDPNCTILKYLRTTMMQPDAKEGCAAGDCGACTLMLGEMTERGIEYRTLNACIALMANVHERYLLTPSGIGRAGQLHPAQQAMVDCHSSQCGFCTPGFVMSLANLYQQTGLHVQQSVLTDEQIHAALSGNLCRCTGYRPIIEAAHKMAALPACDVSEVSARNGVQTFNPQSDVPADGSPAALQDVDGRRLFMPLTEKQLKALLRDYPDACLWAGGTDVGLEITQRFKQFDTIICLNRISTLARTQVLDEQLWLGAGVTYSQAEHELADLFPSFAQLLHRIGSRQIRNMGTLGGNIANASPIGDTPPAFLALNATLEIDGNHGRREVAINDFYLGYKQTVLQPGEYLRAIRINKLQSSESLTLHKISKRYDDDISAVMFALFMDVQNGIIKNARLACGGVAATPLRAQKTEQALIGQPFSESTFLQAANFIGQDYQPLSDVRASKEYRLQVTRNLMLKSYLELTAGQAGDAA
;
A
#
# COMPACT_ATOMS: atom_id res chain seq x y z
N MET A 1 -46.54 -23.10 15.28
CA MET A 1 -46.73 -24.53 14.93
C MET A 1 -45.45 -25.20 14.42
N PHE A 2 -44.56 -24.52 13.69
CA PHE A 2 -43.26 -25.07 13.28
C PHE A 2 -42.19 -25.11 14.41
N CYS A 3 -42.20 -24.13 15.34
CA CYS A 3 -41.27 -24.13 16.48
C CYS A 3 -41.54 -25.22 17.55
N TYR A 4 -42.73 -25.82 17.57
CA TYR A 4 -43.08 -26.87 18.55
C TYR A 4 -42.60 -28.27 18.09
N MET A 5 -42.35 -28.45 16.78
CA MET A 5 -41.81 -29.71 16.24
C MET A 5 -40.28 -29.81 16.37
N LEU A 6 -39.55 -28.69 16.42
CA LEU A 6 -38.10 -28.72 16.61
C LEU A 6 -37.69 -29.10 18.05
N ASP A 7 -38.45 -28.66 19.04
CA ASP A 7 -38.15 -28.92 20.46
C ASP A 7 -38.34 -30.40 20.85
N GLN A 8 -39.22 -31.11 20.14
CA GLN A 8 -39.43 -32.56 20.28
C GLN A 8 -38.31 -33.40 19.63
N LEU A 9 -37.62 -32.85 18.61
CA LEU A 9 -36.50 -33.53 17.92
C LEU A 9 -35.20 -33.43 18.72
N VAL A 10 -34.96 -32.28 19.36
CA VAL A 10 -33.75 -32.03 20.18
C VAL A 10 -33.75 -32.87 21.46
N ARG A 11 -34.92 -33.14 22.04
CA ARG A 11 -35.07 -34.01 23.23
C ARG A 11 -34.83 -35.51 22.96
N LYS A 12 -34.80 -35.92 21.69
CA LYS A 12 -34.54 -37.32 21.28
C LYS A 12 -33.07 -37.65 21.02
N LEU A 13 -32.16 -36.67 21.00
CA LEU A 13 -30.73 -36.87 20.71
C LEU A 13 -29.81 -36.81 21.94
N GLN A 14 -30.35 -36.62 23.16
CA GLN A 14 -29.56 -36.51 24.41
C GLN A 14 -29.43 -37.82 25.21
N ARG A 15 -29.30 -38.98 24.55
CA ARG A 15 -29.04 -40.25 25.26
C ARG A 15 -27.97 -41.10 24.58
N ILE A 16 -26.70 -40.73 24.75
CA ILE A 16 -25.56 -41.67 24.67
C ILE A 16 -24.53 -41.27 25.75
N PRO A 17 -24.03 -42.21 26.60
CA PRO A 17 -23.27 -41.87 27.81
C PRO A 17 -21.79 -41.52 27.53
N ARG A 18 -21.22 -40.65 28.37
CA ARG A 18 -19.78 -40.41 28.52
C ARG A 18 -19.18 -41.49 29.42
N THR A 19 -18.12 -42.16 28.97
CA THR A 19 -17.25 -42.98 29.83
C THR A 19 -15.78 -42.73 29.50
N GLU A 20 -15.05 -42.38 30.57
CA GLU A 20 -13.65 -42.68 30.87
C GLU A 20 -12.53 -41.93 30.12
N PHE A 21 -12.04 -40.86 30.76
CA PHE A 21 -10.64 -40.41 30.65
C PHE A 21 -10.05 -40.42 32.06
N SER A 22 -9.00 -41.23 32.26
CA SER A 22 -8.13 -41.16 33.44
C SER A 22 -6.68 -41.29 33.00
N THR A 23 -5.85 -40.36 33.51
CA THR A 23 -4.40 -40.46 33.81
C THR A 23 -3.45 -40.75 32.65
N GLU A 24 -2.35 -40.02 32.42
CA GLU A 24 -1.32 -39.59 33.37
C GLU A 24 -0.46 -38.47 32.76
N ILE A 25 -0.14 -37.47 33.59
CA ILE A 25 0.93 -36.50 33.35
C ILE A 25 2.18 -37.07 34.02
N GLN A 26 3.28 -37.26 33.29
CA GLN A 26 4.62 -37.01 33.85
C GLN A 26 5.75 -36.97 32.81
N LEU A 27 6.68 -36.05 33.11
CA LEU A 27 8.11 -36.01 32.76
C LEU A 27 8.55 -35.28 31.48
N CYS A 28 8.69 -33.96 31.66
CA CYS A 28 9.77 -33.17 31.05
C CYS A 28 11.15 -33.69 31.48
N ARG A 29 12.03 -34.00 30.52
CA ARG A 29 13.48 -33.69 30.50
C ARG A 29 14.15 -34.37 29.30
N ALA A 30 14.54 -33.58 28.30
CA ALA A 30 15.81 -33.65 27.55
C ALA A 30 15.69 -32.78 26.29
N MET A 31 16.56 -31.76 26.15
CA MET A 31 16.77 -31.08 24.87
C MET A 31 17.55 -32.00 23.92
N PRO A 32 17.14 -32.15 22.65
CA PRO A 32 18.03 -32.58 21.58
C PRO A 32 18.28 -31.45 20.56
N PRO A 33 19.32 -31.58 19.72
CA PRO A 33 19.99 -30.46 19.06
C PRO A 33 19.24 -29.97 17.81
N ARG A 34 19.59 -28.73 17.39
CA ARG A 34 19.21 -28.05 16.14
C ARG A 34 18.76 -29.03 15.05
N ILE A 35 17.44 -29.12 14.84
CA ILE A 35 16.86 -29.82 13.70
C ILE A 35 17.11 -28.95 12.47
N ARG A 36 18.01 -29.42 11.58
CA ARG A 36 18.08 -28.94 10.19
C ARG A 36 16.70 -29.11 9.58
N PHE A 37 16.11 -28.02 9.11
CA PHE A 37 14.98 -28.07 8.18
C PHE A 37 15.42 -28.91 6.97
N GLN A 38 15.00 -30.17 6.93
CA GLN A 38 14.91 -30.90 5.68
C GLN A 38 13.80 -30.25 4.89
N GLY A 39 14.17 -29.76 3.71
CA GLY A 39 13.38 -28.84 2.91
C GLY A 39 11.95 -29.31 2.67
N VAL A 40 11.08 -28.31 2.54
CA VAL A 40 10.01 -28.37 1.55
C VAL A 40 10.63 -28.99 0.31
N GLN A 41 10.29 -30.25 0.02
CA GLN A 41 10.63 -30.86 -1.25
C GLN A 41 10.13 -29.88 -2.31
N ALA A 42 11.06 -29.35 -3.09
CA ALA A 42 10.78 -28.46 -4.21
C ALA A 42 9.56 -29.03 -4.94
N ALA A 43 8.40 -28.35 -4.79
CA ALA A 43 7.23 -28.64 -5.58
C ALA A 43 7.74 -28.71 -7.02
N ARG A 44 7.54 -29.86 -7.69
CA ARG A 44 8.08 -30.10 -9.04
C ARG A 44 7.80 -28.87 -9.89
N ILE A 45 8.84 -28.07 -10.14
CA ILE A 45 8.79 -26.93 -11.03
C ILE A 45 8.59 -27.55 -12.40
N ASN A 46 7.35 -27.55 -12.89
CA ASN A 46 7.10 -27.97 -14.26
C ASN A 46 7.84 -26.98 -15.15
N ARG A 47 8.95 -27.42 -15.75
CA ARG A 47 9.62 -26.67 -16.81
C ARG A 47 8.58 -26.38 -17.89
N ALA A 48 8.36 -25.09 -18.14
CA ALA A 48 7.37 -24.57 -19.06
C ALA A 48 7.50 -25.26 -20.44
N VAL A 49 6.44 -25.95 -20.84
CA VAL A 49 6.16 -26.21 -22.26
C VAL A 49 5.87 -24.85 -22.86
N GLY A 50 6.80 -24.32 -23.68
CA GLY A 50 6.72 -23.08 -24.45
C GLY A 50 5.57 -22.14 -24.07
N GLN A 51 5.65 -21.56 -22.86
CA GLN A 51 4.60 -20.67 -22.40
C GLN A 51 4.79 -19.32 -23.07
N LYS A 52 3.71 -18.85 -23.66
CA LYS A 52 3.57 -17.46 -24.06
C LYS A 52 3.67 -16.58 -22.77
N THR A 53 4.37 -15.45 -22.77
CA THR A 53 4.63 -14.51 -21.64
C THR A 53 4.52 -13.01 -21.98
N GLY A 54 3.92 -12.67 -23.12
CA GLY A 54 3.72 -11.30 -23.59
C GLY A 54 2.39 -10.75 -23.09
N VAL A 55 2.23 -9.43 -23.11
CA VAL A 55 1.00 -8.77 -22.60
C VAL A 55 -0.17 -8.90 -23.58
N SER A 56 -0.01 -9.53 -24.75
CA SER A 56 -1.14 -9.85 -25.65
C SER A 56 -2.23 -10.72 -25.00
N VAL A 57 -2.02 -11.17 -23.77
CA VAL A 57 -2.96 -11.91 -22.93
C VAL A 57 -2.66 -11.62 -21.46
N ILE A 58 -3.69 -11.53 -20.61
CA ILE A 58 -3.51 -11.49 -19.16
C ILE A 58 -3.58 -12.92 -18.63
N ARG A 59 -2.54 -13.32 -17.89
CA ARG A 59 -2.41 -14.63 -17.29
C ARG A 59 -2.35 -14.51 -15.78
N PHE A 60 -3.14 -15.25 -15.03
CA PHE A 60 -3.10 -15.18 -13.57
C PHE A 60 -3.66 -16.43 -12.94
N ASN A 61 -3.22 -16.74 -11.72
CA ASN A 61 -3.76 -17.84 -10.94
C ASN A 61 -4.91 -17.31 -10.08
N LEU A 62 -6.12 -17.77 -10.29
CA LEU A 62 -7.28 -17.46 -9.46
C LEU A 62 -7.61 -18.67 -8.59
N ASN A 63 -7.43 -18.55 -7.27
CA ASN A 63 -7.80 -19.59 -6.30
C ASN A 63 -7.20 -20.98 -6.63
N GLY A 64 -5.95 -21.00 -7.11
CA GLY A 64 -5.22 -22.20 -7.49
C GLY A 64 -5.36 -22.61 -8.96
N ARG A 65 -6.18 -21.92 -9.76
CA ARG A 65 -6.40 -22.21 -11.19
C ARG A 65 -5.84 -21.12 -12.08
N TRP A 66 -4.97 -21.48 -13.02
CA TRP A 66 -4.49 -20.55 -14.05
C TRP A 66 -5.57 -20.21 -15.08
N ILE A 67 -5.67 -18.92 -15.39
CA ILE A 67 -6.57 -18.32 -16.36
C ILE A 67 -5.71 -17.52 -17.35
N GLU A 68 -6.06 -17.62 -18.63
CA GLU A 68 -5.52 -16.77 -19.69
C GLU A 68 -6.68 -16.11 -20.42
N ASP A 69 -6.66 -14.78 -20.53
CA ASP A 69 -7.69 -14.03 -21.25
C ASP A 69 -7.06 -12.89 -22.06
N ASN A 70 -7.27 -12.94 -23.38
CA ASN A 70 -6.76 -11.97 -24.35
C ASN A 70 -7.83 -10.98 -24.82
N LYS A 71 -9.03 -10.99 -24.21
CA LYS A 71 -10.15 -10.10 -24.52
C LYS A 71 -10.47 -9.12 -23.39
N ILE A 72 -9.55 -8.99 -22.42
CA ILE A 72 -9.72 -8.07 -21.30
C ILE A 72 -9.62 -6.62 -21.80
N ASP A 73 -10.62 -5.81 -21.47
CA ASP A 73 -10.55 -4.34 -21.58
C ASP A 73 -9.40 -3.82 -20.69
N PRO A 74 -8.42 -3.06 -21.23
CA PRO A 74 -7.34 -2.44 -20.47
C PRO A 74 -7.78 -1.66 -19.22
N ASN A 75 -8.98 -1.08 -19.23
CA ASN A 75 -9.57 -0.31 -18.13
C ASN A 75 -10.37 -1.18 -17.15
N CYS A 76 -10.42 -2.50 -17.35
CA CYS A 76 -11.19 -3.40 -16.50
C CYS A 76 -10.54 -3.59 -15.14
N THR A 77 -11.29 -3.27 -14.08
CA THR A 77 -10.88 -3.50 -12.70
C THR A 77 -10.99 -4.98 -12.34
N ILE A 78 -10.16 -5.45 -11.41
CA ILE A 78 -10.19 -6.84 -10.92
C ILE A 78 -11.59 -7.18 -10.40
N LEU A 79 -12.20 -6.27 -9.64
CA LEU A 79 -13.53 -6.50 -9.08
C LEU A 79 -14.60 -6.64 -10.17
N LYS A 80 -14.58 -5.79 -11.20
CA LYS A 80 -15.51 -5.89 -12.33
C LYS A 80 -15.35 -7.22 -13.04
N TYR A 81 -14.11 -7.62 -13.35
CA TYR A 81 -13.82 -8.90 -14.00
C TYR A 81 -14.33 -10.09 -13.19
N LEU A 82 -14.01 -10.16 -11.89
CA LEU A 82 -14.45 -11.26 -11.02
C LEU A 82 -15.98 -11.37 -10.95
N ARG A 83 -16.67 -10.24 -10.78
CA ARG A 83 -18.12 -10.22 -10.58
C ARG A 83 -18.92 -10.48 -11.85
N THR A 84 -18.45 -9.99 -13.00
CA THR A 84 -19.22 -9.99 -14.25
C THR A 84 -18.76 -11.02 -15.25
N THR A 85 -17.45 -11.30 -15.32
CA THR A 85 -16.88 -12.29 -16.25
C THR A 85 -16.76 -13.65 -15.57
N MET A 86 -16.18 -13.69 -14.36
CA MET A 86 -16.04 -14.94 -13.61
C MET A 86 -17.30 -15.34 -12.83
N MET A 87 -18.30 -14.46 -12.76
CA MET A 87 -19.53 -14.67 -11.98
C MET A 87 -19.25 -15.07 -10.53
N GLN A 88 -18.20 -14.50 -9.93
CA GLN A 88 -17.75 -14.77 -8.57
C GLN A 88 -17.95 -13.51 -7.70
N PRO A 89 -19.14 -13.33 -7.08
CA PRO A 89 -19.50 -12.08 -6.42
C PRO A 89 -19.08 -12.03 -4.95
N ASP A 90 -18.13 -12.86 -4.51
CA ASP A 90 -17.72 -12.99 -3.11
C ASP A 90 -17.04 -11.70 -2.59
N ALA A 91 -16.16 -11.09 -3.38
CA ALA A 91 -15.69 -9.73 -3.16
C ALA A 91 -16.77 -8.69 -3.51
N LYS A 92 -16.91 -7.66 -2.68
CA LYS A 92 -18.01 -6.69 -2.76
C LYS A 92 -17.56 -5.33 -3.23
N GLU A 93 -18.42 -4.66 -4.00
CA GLU A 93 -18.27 -3.24 -4.29
C GLU A 93 -19.02 -2.43 -3.24
N GLY A 94 -18.29 -1.66 -2.43
CA GLY A 94 -18.88 -0.78 -1.41
C GLY A 94 -18.80 0.70 -1.78
N CYS A 95 -17.59 1.19 -2.06
CA CYS A 95 -17.34 2.60 -2.40
C CYS A 95 -16.78 2.84 -3.81
N ALA A 96 -16.19 1.81 -4.44
CA ALA A 96 -15.42 1.92 -5.69
C ALA A 96 -14.28 2.97 -5.65
N ALA A 97 -13.75 3.29 -4.46
CA ALA A 97 -12.73 4.31 -4.26
C ALA A 97 -11.48 3.82 -3.50
N GLY A 98 -11.46 2.55 -3.07
CA GLY A 98 -10.39 2.01 -2.22
C GLY A 98 -10.60 2.21 -0.71
N ASP A 99 -11.52 3.09 -0.30
CA ASP A 99 -11.71 3.48 1.12
C ASP A 99 -12.31 2.38 2.01
N CYS A 100 -13.31 1.63 1.54
CA CYS A 100 -14.11 0.78 2.44
C CYS A 100 -13.52 -0.62 2.72
N GLY A 101 -12.57 -1.08 1.90
CA GLY A 101 -11.98 -2.42 2.01
C GLY A 101 -12.90 -3.61 1.71
N ALA A 102 -14.17 -3.43 1.36
CA ALA A 102 -15.09 -4.55 1.09
C ALA A 102 -14.68 -5.41 -0.13
N CYS A 103 -13.84 -4.86 -1.01
CA CYS A 103 -13.25 -5.51 -2.18
C CYS A 103 -11.82 -6.01 -1.93
N THR A 104 -11.38 -6.14 -0.67
CA THR A 104 -10.01 -6.58 -0.36
C THR A 104 -9.78 -8.00 -0.88
N LEU A 105 -8.69 -8.19 -1.60
CA LEU A 105 -8.17 -9.49 -2.06
C LEU A 105 -6.71 -9.65 -1.63
N MET A 106 -6.20 -10.88 -1.70
CA MET A 106 -4.78 -11.16 -1.52
C MET A 106 -4.13 -11.41 -2.89
N LEU A 107 -3.04 -10.71 -3.15
CA LEU A 107 -2.20 -10.86 -4.34
C LEU A 107 -0.85 -11.44 -3.90
N GLY A 108 -0.55 -12.63 -4.41
CA GLY A 108 0.68 -13.36 -4.22
C GLY A 108 1.64 -13.19 -5.40
N GLU A 109 2.92 -13.05 -5.11
CA GLU A 109 4.01 -13.03 -6.08
C GLU A 109 5.05 -14.09 -5.74
N MET A 110 5.64 -14.71 -6.74
CA MET A 110 6.74 -15.65 -6.54
C MET A 110 8.02 -14.87 -6.22
N THR A 111 8.62 -15.16 -5.07
CA THR A 111 9.92 -14.67 -4.63
C THR A 111 10.87 -15.83 -4.36
N GLU A 112 12.12 -15.55 -4.02
CA GLU A 112 13.08 -16.57 -3.58
C GLU A 112 12.63 -17.31 -2.31
N ARG A 113 11.72 -16.72 -1.51
CA ARG A 113 11.18 -17.28 -0.28
C ARG A 113 9.87 -18.06 -0.48
N GLY A 114 9.37 -18.14 -1.71
CA GLY A 114 8.07 -18.73 -2.04
C GLY A 114 7.04 -17.69 -2.46
N ILE A 115 5.75 -18.00 -2.30
CA ILE A 115 4.68 -17.05 -2.67
C ILE A 115 4.47 -16.06 -1.52
N GLU A 116 4.81 -14.80 -1.73
CA GLU A 116 4.59 -13.73 -0.77
C GLU A 116 3.31 -12.96 -1.07
N TYR A 117 2.47 -12.77 -0.06
CA TYR A 117 1.16 -12.16 -0.20
C TYR A 117 1.11 -10.74 0.38
N ARG A 118 0.35 -9.90 -0.33
CA ARG A 118 -0.10 -8.59 0.12
C ARG A 118 -1.56 -8.39 -0.22
N THR A 119 -2.20 -7.43 0.45
CA THR A 119 -3.60 -7.08 0.17
C THR A 119 -3.71 -5.93 -0.83
N LEU A 120 -4.81 -5.91 -1.60
CA LEU A 120 -5.15 -4.80 -2.49
C LEU A 120 -6.66 -4.53 -2.53
N ASN A 121 -7.06 -3.37 -3.03
CA ASN A 121 -8.45 -3.04 -3.32
C ASN A 121 -8.81 -3.39 -4.76
N ALA A 122 -9.56 -4.46 -4.98
CA ALA A 122 -9.91 -4.93 -6.32
C ALA A 122 -10.77 -3.95 -7.13
N CYS A 123 -11.46 -3.02 -6.46
CA CYS A 123 -12.33 -2.05 -7.13
C CYS A 123 -11.57 -1.02 -7.97
N ILE A 124 -10.32 -0.68 -7.61
CA ILE A 124 -9.51 0.34 -8.28
C ILE A 124 -8.26 -0.24 -8.95
N ALA A 125 -7.89 -1.48 -8.65
CA ALA A 125 -6.79 -2.18 -9.32
C ALA A 125 -7.28 -2.77 -10.66
N LEU A 126 -6.49 -2.60 -11.73
CA LEU A 126 -6.79 -3.13 -13.06
C LEU A 126 -6.38 -4.61 -13.17
N MET A 127 -6.93 -5.31 -14.17
CA MET A 127 -6.49 -6.67 -14.51
C MET A 127 -5.00 -6.75 -14.87
N ALA A 128 -4.39 -5.65 -15.33
CA ALA A 128 -2.93 -5.56 -15.49
C ALA A 128 -2.16 -5.89 -14.19
N ASN A 129 -2.72 -5.60 -13.01
CA ASN A 129 -2.08 -5.87 -11.72
C ASN A 129 -1.99 -7.37 -11.39
N VAL A 130 -2.72 -8.26 -12.07
CA VAL A 130 -2.72 -9.71 -11.76
C VAL A 130 -1.88 -10.54 -12.75
N HIS A 131 -1.39 -9.94 -13.83
CA HIS A 131 -0.60 -10.64 -14.83
C HIS A 131 0.62 -11.33 -14.19
N GLU A 132 0.74 -12.64 -14.40
CA GLU A 132 1.74 -13.56 -13.84
C GLU A 132 1.75 -13.64 -12.30
N ARG A 133 0.61 -13.40 -11.64
CA ARG A 133 0.48 -13.40 -10.18
C ARG A 133 -0.61 -14.33 -9.68
N TYR A 134 -0.63 -14.53 -8.36
CA TYR A 134 -1.60 -15.36 -7.64
C TYR A 134 -2.65 -14.49 -7.00
N LEU A 135 -3.91 -14.65 -7.35
CA LEU A 135 -5.04 -13.93 -6.79
C LEU A 135 -5.89 -14.87 -5.95
N LEU A 136 -6.01 -14.55 -4.67
CA LEU A 136 -6.88 -15.26 -3.74
C LEU A 136 -8.08 -14.40 -3.36
N THR A 137 -9.24 -15.02 -3.39
CA THR A 137 -10.52 -14.40 -3.04
C THR A 137 -11.11 -15.00 -1.77
N PRO A 138 -12.13 -14.38 -1.15
CA PRO A 138 -12.80 -14.91 0.02
C PRO A 138 -13.26 -16.37 -0.12
N SER A 139 -13.81 -16.77 -1.28
CA SER A 139 -14.21 -18.17 -1.53
C SER A 139 -13.03 -19.08 -1.90
N GLY A 140 -11.85 -18.53 -2.16
CA GLY A 140 -10.64 -19.29 -2.51
C GLY A 140 -9.92 -19.87 -1.31
N ILE A 141 -9.94 -19.16 -0.17
CA ILE A 141 -9.18 -19.54 1.02
C ILE A 141 -9.89 -20.57 1.92
N GLY A 142 -11.18 -20.81 1.70
CA GLY A 142 -11.96 -21.76 2.49
C GLY A 142 -13.36 -21.99 1.93
N ARG A 143 -14.02 -23.04 2.40
CA ARG A 143 -15.34 -23.48 1.95
C ARG A 143 -16.21 -23.96 3.12
N ALA A 144 -17.50 -24.11 2.89
CA ALA A 144 -18.40 -24.69 3.90
C ALA A 144 -17.86 -26.05 4.40
N GLY A 145 -17.77 -26.20 5.74
CA GLY A 145 -17.21 -27.38 6.39
C GLY A 145 -15.67 -27.39 6.52
N GLN A 146 -14.95 -26.48 5.86
CA GLN A 146 -13.50 -26.33 5.94
C GLN A 146 -13.13 -24.86 5.76
N LEU A 147 -13.34 -24.07 6.82
CA LEU A 147 -13.08 -22.64 6.83
C LEU A 147 -11.62 -22.34 7.15
N HIS A 148 -11.09 -21.28 6.55
CA HIS A 148 -9.81 -20.70 6.94
C HIS A 148 -9.89 -20.18 8.39
N PRO A 149 -8.80 -20.18 9.19
CA PRO A 149 -8.76 -19.60 10.54
C PRO A 149 -9.41 -18.22 10.65
N ALA A 150 -9.08 -17.29 9.73
CA ALA A 150 -9.72 -15.97 9.68
C ALA A 150 -11.25 -16.03 9.47
N GLN A 151 -11.77 -16.96 8.65
CA GLN A 151 -13.20 -17.13 8.46
C GLN A 151 -13.86 -17.74 9.70
N GLN A 152 -13.25 -18.79 10.27
CA GLN A 152 -13.78 -19.48 11.44
C GLN A 152 -13.83 -18.56 12.67
N ALA A 153 -12.76 -17.79 12.91
CA ALA A 153 -12.74 -16.84 14.02
C ALA A 153 -13.83 -15.77 13.90
N MET A 154 -14.09 -15.26 12.69
CA MET A 154 -15.18 -14.31 12.46
C MET A 154 -16.57 -14.89 12.76
N VAL A 155 -16.76 -16.19 12.52
CA VAL A 155 -18.00 -16.91 12.89
C VAL A 155 -18.10 -17.05 14.41
N ASP A 156 -17.04 -17.58 15.03
CA ASP A 156 -17.00 -17.87 16.46
C ASP A 156 -17.17 -16.64 17.35
N CYS A 157 -16.65 -15.49 16.92
CA CYS A 157 -16.67 -14.25 17.69
C CYS A 157 -17.85 -13.34 17.32
N HIS A 158 -18.84 -13.83 16.55
CA HIS A 158 -20.00 -13.04 16.11
C HIS A 158 -19.62 -11.75 15.37
N SER A 159 -18.53 -11.80 14.60
CA SER A 159 -17.89 -10.65 13.95
C SER A 159 -18.55 -10.24 12.64
N SER A 160 -19.73 -10.79 12.33
CA SER A 160 -20.49 -10.54 11.11
C SER A 160 -21.98 -10.39 11.44
N GLN A 161 -22.57 -9.25 11.05
CA GLN A 161 -24.01 -9.00 11.14
C GLN A 161 -24.65 -8.97 9.75
N CYS A 162 -24.62 -7.83 9.04
CA CYS A 162 -25.15 -7.73 7.68
C CYS A 162 -24.35 -8.55 6.64
N GLY A 163 -23.10 -8.94 6.97
CA GLY A 163 -22.26 -9.79 6.14
C GLY A 163 -21.55 -9.09 4.98
N PHE A 164 -21.87 -7.83 4.66
CA PHE A 164 -21.37 -7.19 3.44
C PHE A 164 -19.87 -6.87 3.47
N CYS A 165 -19.36 -6.36 4.60
CA CYS A 165 -17.94 -6.05 4.77
C CYS A 165 -17.10 -7.28 5.13
N THR A 166 -17.74 -8.36 5.59
CA THR A 166 -17.10 -9.57 6.13
C THR A 166 -16.05 -10.16 5.19
N PRO A 167 -16.29 -10.30 3.87
CA PRO A 167 -15.27 -10.84 2.95
C PRO A 167 -13.99 -10.00 2.93
N GLY A 168 -14.10 -8.67 2.97
CA GLY A 168 -12.94 -7.78 3.00
C GLY A 168 -12.12 -7.91 4.28
N PHE A 169 -12.79 -7.97 5.44
CA PHE A 169 -12.13 -8.20 6.72
C PHE A 169 -11.44 -9.57 6.76
N VAL A 170 -12.11 -10.61 6.25
CA VAL A 170 -11.56 -11.96 6.17
C VAL A 170 -10.25 -11.98 5.37
N MET A 171 -10.17 -11.28 4.23
CA MET A 171 -8.94 -11.26 3.43
C MET A 171 -7.81 -10.46 4.11
N SER A 172 -8.12 -9.36 4.79
CA SER A 172 -7.11 -8.62 5.59
C SER A 172 -6.56 -9.47 6.73
N LEU A 173 -7.44 -10.17 7.46
CA LEU A 173 -7.05 -11.07 8.54
C LEU A 173 -6.31 -12.30 8.03
N ALA A 174 -6.73 -12.89 6.91
CA ALA A 174 -6.02 -14.01 6.30
C ALA A 174 -4.60 -13.61 5.85
N ASN A 175 -4.42 -12.40 5.32
CA ASN A 175 -3.10 -11.89 5.00
C ASN A 175 -2.23 -11.67 6.25
N LEU A 176 -2.80 -11.10 7.31
CA LEU A 176 -2.09 -10.96 8.59
C LEU A 176 -1.68 -12.35 9.12
N TYR A 177 -2.61 -13.30 9.15
CA TYR A 177 -2.37 -14.68 9.55
C TYR A 177 -1.27 -15.36 8.72
N GLN A 178 -1.29 -15.20 7.41
CA GLN A 178 -0.26 -15.75 6.52
C GLN A 178 1.13 -15.17 6.81
N GLN A 179 1.20 -13.88 7.16
CA GLN A 179 2.46 -13.19 7.43
C GLN A 179 3.04 -13.51 8.82
N THR A 180 2.19 -13.81 9.80
CA THR A 180 2.61 -13.95 11.21
C THR A 180 2.41 -15.34 11.81
N GLY A 181 1.43 -16.10 11.32
CA GLY A 181 0.83 -17.26 11.99
C GLY A 181 1.38 -18.62 11.56
N LEU A 182 2.13 -18.72 10.46
CA LEU A 182 2.66 -20.01 9.99
C LEU A 182 3.94 -20.46 10.71
N HIS A 183 4.69 -19.53 11.32
CA HIS A 183 6.01 -19.81 11.89
C HIS A 183 6.06 -19.79 13.41
N VAL A 184 4.98 -19.43 14.09
CA VAL A 184 4.96 -19.40 15.55
C VAL A 184 3.62 -19.95 16.05
N GLN A 185 3.58 -21.26 16.31
CA GLN A 185 2.67 -21.76 17.33
C GLN A 185 3.00 -20.96 18.60
N GLN A 186 2.15 -20.03 19.03
CA GLN A 186 2.22 -19.21 20.26
C GLN A 186 2.62 -17.71 20.17
N SER A 187 2.76 -17.06 19.00
CA SER A 187 2.87 -15.59 19.02
C SER A 187 1.50 -14.93 19.17
N VAL A 188 1.35 -14.10 20.21
CA VAL A 188 0.17 -13.25 20.39
C VAL A 188 0.29 -12.06 19.45
N LEU A 189 -0.69 -11.87 18.57
CA LEU A 189 -0.78 -10.67 17.71
C LEU A 189 -0.95 -9.43 18.59
N THR A 190 -0.21 -8.36 18.28
CA THR A 190 -0.41 -7.09 18.99
C THR A 190 -1.61 -6.33 18.42
N ASP A 191 -2.25 -5.50 19.23
CA ASP A 191 -3.33 -4.63 18.77
C ASP A 191 -2.88 -3.69 17.65
N GLU A 192 -1.62 -3.24 17.68
CA GLU A 192 -1.04 -2.43 16.61
C GLU A 192 -1.02 -3.17 15.27
N GLN A 193 -0.57 -4.42 15.25
CA GLN A 193 -0.57 -5.25 14.03
C GLN A 193 -1.99 -5.48 13.49
N ILE A 194 -2.94 -5.73 14.40
CA ILE A 194 -4.35 -5.94 14.05
C ILE A 194 -4.96 -4.66 13.49
N HIS A 195 -4.81 -3.53 14.18
CA HIS A 195 -5.32 -2.24 13.72
C HIS A 195 -4.71 -1.83 12.38
N ALA A 196 -3.40 -2.00 12.20
CA ALA A 196 -2.73 -1.72 10.94
C ALA A 196 -3.31 -2.56 9.78
N ALA A 197 -3.54 -3.86 10.00
CA ALA A 197 -4.12 -4.75 9.00
C ALA A 197 -5.59 -4.42 8.68
N LEU A 198 -6.35 -3.94 9.66
CA LEU A 198 -7.78 -3.64 9.54
C LEU A 198 -8.10 -2.17 9.21
N SER A 199 -7.11 -1.29 9.24
CA SER A 199 -7.26 0.16 9.02
C SER A 199 -8.01 0.54 7.75
N GLY A 200 -7.96 -0.31 6.72
CA GLY A 200 -8.66 -0.13 5.44
C GLY A 200 -10.01 -0.78 5.30
N ASN A 201 -10.59 -1.33 6.37
CA ASN A 201 -11.84 -2.07 6.32
C ASN A 201 -12.90 -1.38 7.18
N LEU A 202 -13.99 -0.94 6.55
CA LEU A 202 -15.07 -0.25 7.24
C LEU A 202 -16.22 -1.20 7.56
N CYS A 203 -16.67 -1.18 8.82
CA CYS A 203 -17.87 -1.86 9.27
C CYS A 203 -18.84 -0.87 9.91
N ARG A 204 -20.11 -0.91 9.50
CA ARG A 204 -21.15 -0.05 10.08
C ARG A 204 -21.99 -0.72 11.17
N CYS A 205 -21.92 -2.05 11.29
CA CYS A 205 -22.85 -2.82 12.12
C CYS A 205 -22.23 -3.31 13.44
N THR A 206 -20.99 -3.81 13.41
CA THR A 206 -20.42 -4.58 14.53
C THR A 206 -19.77 -3.73 15.62
N GLY A 207 -19.43 -2.47 15.32
CA GLY A 207 -18.62 -1.64 16.21
C GLY A 207 -17.18 -2.14 16.38
N TYR A 208 -16.67 -2.95 15.44
CA TYR A 208 -15.29 -3.48 15.34
C TYR A 208 -14.80 -4.43 16.45
N ARG A 209 -15.21 -4.25 17.71
CA ARG A 209 -14.79 -5.10 18.84
C ARG A 209 -14.80 -6.62 18.55
N PRO A 210 -15.90 -7.24 18.08
CA PRO A 210 -15.89 -8.68 17.82
C PRO A 210 -14.95 -9.08 16.66
N ILE A 211 -14.63 -8.16 15.73
CA ILE A 211 -13.67 -8.41 14.64
C ILE A 211 -12.24 -8.42 15.20
N ILE A 212 -11.92 -7.52 16.11
CA ILE A 212 -10.61 -7.48 16.80
C ILE A 212 -10.43 -8.75 17.65
N GLU A 213 -11.48 -9.18 18.37
CA GLU A 213 -11.49 -10.44 19.11
C GLU A 213 -11.24 -11.66 18.18
N ALA A 214 -11.84 -11.67 16.98
CA ALA A 214 -11.56 -12.71 15.98
C ALA A 214 -10.11 -12.70 15.51
N ALA A 215 -9.50 -11.52 15.35
CA ALA A 215 -8.09 -11.40 14.96
C ALA A 215 -7.15 -12.00 16.01
N HIS A 216 -7.42 -11.78 17.30
CA HIS A 216 -6.69 -12.43 18.39
C HIS A 216 -6.90 -13.95 18.40
N LYS A 217 -8.14 -14.39 18.17
CA LYS A 217 -8.50 -15.82 18.26
C LYS A 217 -7.98 -16.66 17.09
N MET A 218 -7.88 -16.10 15.88
CA MET A 218 -7.51 -16.89 14.69
C MET A 218 -6.12 -17.53 14.79
N ALA A 219 -5.18 -16.94 15.53
CA ALA A 219 -3.83 -17.48 15.72
C ALA A 219 -3.81 -18.81 16.49
N ALA A 220 -4.85 -19.10 17.30
CA ALA A 220 -4.99 -20.34 18.04
C ALA A 220 -5.73 -21.45 17.27
N LEU A 221 -6.22 -21.16 16.06
CA LEU A 221 -6.91 -22.13 15.22
C LEU A 221 -5.91 -22.95 14.39
N PRO A 222 -6.29 -24.15 13.90
CA PRO A 222 -5.40 -25.01 13.13
C PRO A 222 -4.70 -24.30 11.98
N ALA A 223 -3.40 -24.57 11.82
CA ALA A 223 -2.57 -23.98 10.78
C ALA A 223 -3.16 -24.20 9.38
N CYS A 224 -3.23 -23.12 8.60
CA CYS A 224 -3.69 -23.14 7.22
C CYS A 224 -2.81 -22.20 6.40
N ASP A 225 -2.01 -22.76 5.50
CA ASP A 225 -1.17 -21.98 4.57
C ASP A 225 -1.90 -21.79 3.24
N VAL A 226 -2.21 -20.54 2.89
CA VAL A 226 -2.90 -20.25 1.63
C VAL A 226 -1.99 -20.46 0.40
N SER A 227 -0.68 -20.63 0.59
CA SER A 227 0.25 -21.03 -0.48
C SER A 227 -0.10 -22.39 -1.08
N GLU A 228 -0.67 -23.31 -0.30
CA GLU A 228 -1.15 -24.61 -0.78
C GLU A 228 -2.30 -24.46 -1.77
N VAL A 229 -3.18 -23.47 -1.57
CA VAL A 229 -4.26 -23.15 -2.52
C VAL A 229 -3.67 -22.68 -3.84
N SER A 230 -2.77 -21.71 -3.79
CA SER A 230 -2.10 -21.15 -4.97
C SER A 230 -1.28 -22.21 -5.74
N ALA A 231 -0.64 -23.13 -5.03
CA ALA A 231 0.19 -24.19 -5.57
C ALA A 231 -0.57 -25.46 -5.99
N ARG A 232 -1.89 -25.54 -5.79
CA ARG A 232 -2.71 -26.75 -6.01
C ARG A 232 -2.51 -27.40 -7.38
N ASN A 233 -2.29 -26.60 -8.43
CA ASN A 233 -2.04 -27.07 -9.80
C ASN A 233 -0.59 -26.84 -10.27
N GLY A 234 0.34 -26.80 -9.30
CA GLY A 234 1.75 -26.49 -9.55
C GLY A 234 2.02 -24.99 -9.56
N VAL A 235 3.22 -24.65 -9.10
CA VAL A 235 3.80 -23.32 -9.23
C VAL A 235 4.26 -23.14 -10.68
N GLN A 236 3.91 -22.01 -11.29
CA GLN A 236 4.39 -21.64 -12.62
C GLN A 236 5.40 -20.52 -12.50
N THR A 237 6.50 -20.64 -13.26
CA THR A 237 7.47 -19.57 -13.45
C THR A 237 7.38 -19.13 -14.91
N PHE A 238 7.17 -17.83 -15.11
CA PHE A 238 7.09 -17.25 -16.44
C PHE A 238 8.46 -16.71 -16.82
N ASN A 239 8.95 -17.07 -18.01
CA ASN A 239 10.13 -16.41 -18.56
C ASN A 239 9.68 -15.07 -19.16
N PRO A 240 10.04 -13.91 -18.58
CA PRO A 240 9.57 -12.61 -19.07
C PRO A 240 9.99 -12.34 -20.52
N GLN A 241 10.97 -13.07 -21.07
CA GLN A 241 11.45 -12.91 -22.44
C GLN A 241 10.80 -13.84 -23.47
N SER A 242 10.09 -14.90 -23.05
CA SER A 242 9.65 -15.96 -23.99
C SER A 242 8.60 -15.56 -25.02
N ASP A 243 8.04 -14.35 -24.94
CA ASP A 243 7.05 -13.80 -25.87
C ASP A 243 7.34 -12.38 -26.34
N VAL A 244 8.54 -11.88 -26.06
CA VAL A 244 8.96 -10.65 -26.72
C VAL A 244 9.06 -10.99 -28.22
N PRO A 245 8.33 -10.29 -29.11
CA PRO A 245 8.50 -10.41 -30.56
C PRO A 245 9.98 -10.40 -30.95
N ALA A 246 10.33 -11.06 -32.06
CA ALA A 246 11.72 -11.22 -32.49
C ALA A 246 12.45 -9.87 -32.71
N ASP A 247 11.72 -8.78 -32.93
CA ASP A 247 12.24 -7.42 -33.07
C ASP A 247 12.44 -6.67 -31.73
N GLY A 248 12.08 -7.29 -30.59
CA GLY A 248 12.21 -6.71 -29.26
C GLY A 248 11.08 -5.74 -28.87
N SER A 249 10.08 -5.53 -29.72
CA SER A 249 8.99 -4.57 -29.50
C SER A 249 8.01 -5.05 -28.41
N PRO A 250 7.46 -4.17 -27.55
CA PRO A 250 6.48 -4.61 -26.57
C PRO A 250 5.14 -4.98 -27.24
N ALA A 251 4.69 -6.22 -27.09
CA ALA A 251 3.35 -6.62 -27.51
C ALA A 251 2.27 -5.97 -26.62
N ALA A 252 1.21 -5.44 -27.22
CA ALA A 252 0.06 -4.91 -26.50
C ALA A 252 -1.05 -5.97 -26.35
N LEU A 253 -1.75 -5.95 -25.22
CA LEU A 253 -3.14 -6.37 -25.19
C LEU A 253 -3.98 -5.32 -25.91
N GLN A 254 -4.88 -5.73 -26.78
CA GLN A 254 -5.82 -4.82 -27.42
C GLN A 254 -7.24 -5.35 -27.27
N ASP A 255 -8.16 -4.49 -26.83
CA ASP A 255 -9.58 -4.83 -26.78
C ASP A 255 -10.27 -4.62 -28.14
N VAL A 256 -11.57 -4.92 -28.19
CA VAL A 256 -12.39 -4.79 -29.41
C VAL A 256 -12.55 -3.35 -29.89
N ASP A 257 -12.37 -2.37 -29.01
CA ASP A 257 -12.48 -0.93 -29.31
C ASP A 257 -11.12 -0.32 -29.68
N GLY A 258 -10.05 -1.14 -29.71
CA GLY A 258 -8.70 -0.72 -30.07
C GLY A 258 -7.89 -0.13 -28.91
N ARG A 259 -8.41 -0.13 -27.68
CA ARG A 259 -7.67 0.32 -26.48
C ARG A 259 -6.52 -0.63 -26.19
N ARG A 260 -5.39 -0.08 -25.73
CA ARG A 260 -4.12 -0.80 -25.61
C ARG A 260 -3.60 -0.84 -24.17
N LEU A 261 -3.07 -1.99 -23.77
CA LEU A 261 -2.26 -2.14 -22.56
C LEU A 261 -0.88 -2.64 -22.93
N PHE A 262 0.15 -1.92 -22.48
CA PHE A 262 1.54 -2.35 -22.51
C PHE A 262 2.05 -2.59 -21.09
N MET A 263 2.93 -3.57 -20.90
CA MET A 263 3.65 -3.78 -19.62
C MET A 263 5.15 -4.01 -19.91
N PRO A 264 5.92 -2.94 -20.16
CA PRO A 264 7.35 -3.04 -20.39
C PRO A 264 8.09 -3.65 -19.20
N LEU A 265 9.18 -4.37 -19.49
CA LEU A 265 10.06 -4.99 -18.50
C LEU A 265 11.27 -4.10 -18.17
N THR A 266 11.58 -3.14 -19.05
CA THR A 266 12.78 -2.31 -18.94
C THR A 266 12.45 -0.85 -19.23
N GLU A 267 13.25 0.06 -18.65
CA GLU A 267 13.17 1.49 -18.95
C GLU A 267 13.43 1.77 -20.46
N LYS A 268 14.22 0.93 -21.14
CA LYS A 268 14.44 1.04 -22.60
C LYS A 268 13.14 0.81 -23.39
N GLN A 269 12.38 -0.23 -23.02
CA GLN A 269 11.09 -0.51 -23.64
C GLN A 269 10.06 0.57 -23.31
N LEU A 270 10.03 1.06 -22.06
CA LEU A 270 9.18 2.18 -21.67
C LEU A 270 9.43 3.42 -22.54
N LYS A 271 10.69 3.81 -22.72
CA LYS A 271 11.05 4.94 -23.58
C LYS A 271 10.68 4.72 -25.04
N ALA A 272 10.82 3.50 -25.56
CA ALA A 272 10.36 3.20 -26.91
C ALA A 272 8.85 3.45 -27.05
N LEU A 273 8.05 2.96 -26.10
CA LEU A 273 6.61 3.18 -26.08
C LEU A 273 6.22 4.65 -25.91
N LEU A 274 6.93 5.40 -25.07
CA LEU A 274 6.67 6.82 -24.85
C LEU A 274 7.05 7.72 -26.04
N ARG A 275 7.83 7.22 -27.01
CA ARG A 275 7.99 7.90 -28.31
C ARG A 275 6.77 7.76 -29.20
N ASP A 276 6.17 6.58 -29.21
CA ASP A 276 5.03 6.26 -30.06
C ASP A 276 3.70 6.71 -29.42
N TYR A 277 3.65 6.74 -28.08
CA TYR A 277 2.49 7.08 -27.27
C TYR A 277 2.87 8.08 -26.16
N PRO A 278 3.27 9.32 -26.50
CA PRO A 278 3.74 10.30 -25.52
C PRO A 278 2.68 10.72 -24.49
N ASP A 279 1.39 10.59 -24.84
CA ASP A 279 0.25 10.92 -23.98
C ASP A 279 -0.37 9.69 -23.27
N ALA A 280 0.31 8.53 -23.33
CA ALA A 280 -0.19 7.31 -22.69
C ALA A 280 -0.36 7.50 -21.18
N CYS A 281 -1.42 6.88 -20.64
CA CYS A 281 -1.61 6.84 -19.20
C CYS A 281 -0.58 5.90 -18.57
N LEU A 282 0.34 6.46 -17.78
CA LEU A 282 1.27 5.65 -16.99
C LEU A 282 0.57 5.09 -15.74
N TRP A 283 0.62 3.78 -15.58
CA TRP A 283 0.05 3.06 -14.45
C TRP A 283 1.14 2.41 -13.61
N ALA A 284 1.48 3.00 -12.46
CA ALA A 284 2.32 2.37 -11.45
C ALA A 284 1.47 1.56 -10.46
N GLY A 285 1.15 2.16 -9.31
CA GLY A 285 0.22 1.61 -8.32
C GLY A 285 -1.25 1.73 -8.68
N GLY A 286 -1.61 2.78 -9.43
CA GLY A 286 -2.97 2.99 -9.93
C GLY A 286 -3.99 3.49 -8.92
N THR A 287 -3.58 3.85 -7.70
CA THR A 287 -4.51 4.23 -6.62
C THR A 287 -5.29 5.52 -6.91
N ASP A 288 -4.72 6.44 -7.70
CA ASP A 288 -5.39 7.65 -8.17
C ASP A 288 -6.01 7.46 -9.56
N VAL A 289 -5.28 6.87 -10.51
CA VAL A 289 -5.77 6.63 -11.88
C VAL A 289 -7.00 5.73 -11.87
N GLY A 290 -7.06 4.74 -10.97
CA GLY A 290 -8.23 3.90 -10.77
C GLY A 290 -9.48 4.70 -10.42
N LEU A 291 -9.35 5.82 -9.69
CA LEU A 291 -10.48 6.71 -9.37
C LEU A 291 -10.95 7.51 -10.59
N GLU A 292 -10.07 7.84 -11.54
CA GLU A 292 -10.51 8.43 -12.80
C GLU A 292 -11.42 7.46 -13.56
N ILE A 293 -11.13 6.16 -13.52
CA ILE A 293 -11.97 5.13 -14.14
C ILE A 293 -13.26 4.92 -13.35
N THR A 294 -13.17 4.69 -12.04
CA THR A 294 -14.32 4.22 -11.24
C THR A 294 -15.24 5.34 -10.77
N GLN A 295 -14.71 6.53 -10.47
CA GLN A 295 -15.48 7.66 -9.95
C GLN A 295 -15.74 8.73 -11.01
N ARG A 296 -14.85 8.85 -12.01
CA ARG A 296 -15.00 9.82 -13.11
C ARG A 296 -15.40 9.19 -14.44
N PHE A 297 -15.52 7.86 -14.50
CA PHE A 297 -15.91 7.11 -15.71
C PHE A 297 -15.01 7.40 -16.92
N LYS A 298 -13.76 7.82 -16.67
CA LYS A 298 -12.77 8.06 -17.71
C LYS A 298 -12.34 6.73 -18.32
N GLN A 299 -12.12 6.73 -19.62
CA GLN A 299 -11.52 5.62 -20.34
C GLN A 299 -10.19 6.08 -20.92
N PHE A 300 -9.18 5.23 -20.80
CA PHE A 300 -7.87 5.47 -21.39
C PHE A 300 -7.68 4.59 -22.62
N ASP A 301 -7.30 5.22 -23.73
CA ASP A 301 -7.05 4.52 -24.99
C ASP A 301 -5.73 3.74 -24.98
N THR A 302 -4.73 4.23 -24.23
CA THR A 302 -3.44 3.56 -24.08
C THR A 302 -2.97 3.67 -22.64
N ILE A 303 -2.74 2.50 -22.02
CA ILE A 303 -2.18 2.36 -20.67
C ILE A 303 -0.82 1.69 -20.77
N ILE A 304 0.19 2.24 -20.10
CA ILE A 304 1.50 1.61 -19.93
C ILE A 304 1.69 1.29 -18.44
N CYS A 305 1.64 0.01 -18.09
CA CYS A 305 1.83 -0.46 -16.72
C CYS A 305 3.31 -0.60 -16.38
N LEU A 306 3.76 0.08 -15.33
CA LEU A 306 5.17 0.18 -14.95
C LEU A 306 5.61 -0.92 -13.97
N ASN A 307 4.66 -1.72 -13.45
CA ASN A 307 4.87 -2.63 -12.33
C ASN A 307 5.83 -3.80 -12.60
N ARG A 308 6.27 -4.02 -13.85
CA ARG A 308 7.28 -5.02 -14.22
C ARG A 308 8.68 -4.43 -14.45
N ILE A 309 8.85 -3.10 -14.38
CA ILE A 309 10.16 -2.46 -14.51
C ILE A 309 10.85 -2.46 -13.14
N SER A 310 11.62 -3.50 -12.84
CA SER A 310 12.26 -3.68 -11.53
C SER A 310 13.18 -2.53 -11.13
N THR A 311 13.83 -1.86 -12.10
CA THR A 311 14.72 -0.73 -11.81
C THR A 311 14.00 0.50 -11.26
N LEU A 312 12.68 0.62 -11.45
CA LEU A 312 11.87 1.70 -10.87
C LEU A 312 11.41 1.38 -9.44
N ALA A 313 11.44 0.12 -9.01
CA ALA A 313 10.90 -0.32 -7.73
C ALA A 313 12.00 -0.72 -6.71
N ARG A 314 13.21 -0.18 -6.87
CA ARG A 314 14.36 -0.44 -5.98
C ARG A 314 14.74 0.79 -5.18
N THR A 315 15.44 0.57 -4.08
CA THR A 315 16.13 1.60 -3.29
C THR A 315 17.63 1.34 -3.35
N GLN A 316 18.43 2.37 -3.13
CA GLN A 316 19.88 2.25 -3.05
C GLN A 316 20.46 3.35 -2.17
N VAL A 317 21.32 2.99 -1.22
CA VAL A 317 22.16 3.94 -0.51
C VAL A 317 23.39 4.24 -1.36
N LEU A 318 23.61 5.51 -1.68
CA LEU A 318 24.70 6.04 -2.51
C LEU A 318 25.49 7.06 -1.67
N ASP A 319 26.56 6.62 -1.02
CA ASP A 319 27.36 7.46 -0.10
C ASP A 319 26.47 8.15 0.96
N GLU A 320 26.36 9.48 0.89
CA GLU A 320 25.55 10.34 1.77
C GLU A 320 24.09 10.52 1.30
N GLN A 321 23.69 9.85 0.22
CA GLN A 321 22.36 9.96 -0.37
C GLN A 321 21.59 8.64 -0.34
N LEU A 322 20.27 8.74 -0.26
CA LEU A 322 19.34 7.67 -0.53
C LEU A 322 18.68 7.91 -1.89
N TRP A 323 18.79 6.91 -2.76
CA TRP A 323 18.10 6.85 -4.05
C TRP A 323 16.86 5.97 -3.91
N LEU A 324 15.70 6.53 -4.22
CA LEU A 324 14.39 5.87 -4.14
C LEU A 324 13.80 5.81 -5.54
N GLY A 325 13.60 4.62 -6.10
CA GLY A 325 12.91 4.45 -7.36
C GLY A 325 11.46 4.96 -7.29
N ALA A 326 10.98 5.59 -8.36
CA ALA A 326 9.63 6.18 -8.40
C ALA A 326 8.50 5.14 -8.21
N GLY A 327 8.76 3.88 -8.55
CA GLY A 327 7.85 2.75 -8.40
C GLY A 327 7.88 2.08 -7.03
N VAL A 328 8.72 2.53 -6.09
CA VAL A 328 8.72 2.05 -4.71
C VAL A 328 7.36 2.34 -4.07
N THR A 329 6.69 1.30 -3.58
CA THR A 329 5.38 1.42 -2.91
C THR A 329 5.52 2.04 -1.52
N TYR A 330 4.46 2.62 -0.96
CA TYR A 330 4.51 3.17 0.40
C TYR A 330 4.89 2.10 1.44
N SER A 331 4.41 0.85 1.28
CA SER A 331 4.77 -0.25 2.18
C SER A 331 6.24 -0.65 2.07
N GLN A 332 6.84 -0.57 0.88
CA GLN A 332 8.29 -0.77 0.73
C GLN A 332 9.06 0.40 1.35
N ALA A 333 8.65 1.64 1.03
CA ALA A 333 9.28 2.84 1.56
C ALA A 333 9.23 2.91 3.10
N GLU A 334 8.15 2.42 3.73
CA GLU A 334 8.03 2.32 5.19
C GLU A 334 9.19 1.50 5.78
N HIS A 335 9.55 0.36 5.18
CA HIS A 335 10.68 -0.45 5.62
C HIS A 335 12.03 0.22 5.32
N GLU A 336 12.20 0.73 4.10
CA GLU A 336 13.47 1.29 3.61
C GLU A 336 13.85 2.60 4.30
N LEU A 337 12.86 3.35 4.81
CA LEU A 337 13.07 4.61 5.53
C LEU A 337 13.12 4.43 7.04
N ALA A 338 12.77 3.27 7.60
CA ALA A 338 12.62 3.09 9.05
C ALA A 338 13.88 3.45 9.84
N ASP A 339 15.06 3.10 9.32
CA ASP A 339 16.33 3.33 10.00
C ASP A 339 16.90 4.74 9.76
N LEU A 340 16.64 5.32 8.58
CA LEU A 340 17.22 6.60 8.17
C LEU A 340 16.30 7.81 8.46
N PHE A 341 14.99 7.58 8.43
CA PHE A 341 13.93 8.58 8.59
C PHE A 341 12.71 7.97 9.32
N PRO A 342 12.85 7.57 10.60
CA PRO A 342 11.79 6.86 11.34
C PRO A 342 10.44 7.60 11.39
N SER A 343 10.44 8.93 11.49
CA SER A 343 9.25 9.78 11.45
C SER A 343 8.58 9.73 10.08
N PHE A 344 9.37 9.61 9.00
CA PHE A 344 8.84 9.43 7.64
C PHE A 344 8.23 8.04 7.48
N ALA A 345 8.89 6.99 7.97
CA ALA A 345 8.29 5.65 8.00
C ALA A 345 6.96 5.64 8.79
N GLN A 346 6.91 6.31 9.94
CA GLN A 346 5.68 6.44 10.74
C GLN A 346 4.58 7.23 9.99
N LEU A 347 4.94 8.27 9.25
CA LEU A 347 3.99 8.99 8.40
C LEU A 347 3.40 8.06 7.33
N LEU A 348 4.25 7.26 6.67
CA LEU A 348 3.81 6.34 5.62
C LEU A 348 2.77 5.36 6.16
N HIS A 349 2.90 4.91 7.41
CA HIS A 349 1.89 4.06 8.06
C HIS A 349 0.48 4.66 8.08
N ARG A 350 0.37 5.99 8.06
CA ARG A 350 -0.90 6.75 8.10
C ARG A 350 -1.42 7.16 6.71
N ILE A 351 -0.73 6.77 5.63
CA ILE A 351 -1.19 7.05 4.27
C ILE A 351 -2.19 5.98 3.84
N GLY A 352 -3.45 6.40 3.65
CA GLY A 352 -4.55 5.52 3.24
C GLY A 352 -4.65 4.26 4.09
N SER A 353 -5.18 3.20 3.48
CA SER A 353 -5.19 1.86 4.06
C SER A 353 -3.95 1.05 3.69
N ARG A 354 -3.72 -0.08 4.39
CA ARG A 354 -2.65 -1.03 4.03
C ARG A 354 -2.77 -1.51 2.57
N GLN A 355 -3.99 -1.71 2.09
CA GLN A 355 -4.29 -2.08 0.70
C GLN A 355 -3.85 -0.99 -0.29
N ILE A 356 -4.05 0.29 0.06
CA ILE A 356 -3.54 1.43 -0.71
C ILE A 356 -2.01 1.48 -0.64
N ARG A 357 -1.39 1.26 0.52
CA ARG A 357 0.08 1.29 0.69
C ARG A 357 0.83 0.21 -0.06
N ASN A 358 0.21 -0.96 -0.20
CA ASN A 358 0.71 -2.08 -0.99
C ASN A 358 0.71 -1.82 -2.51
N MET A 359 0.06 -0.74 -2.97
CA MET A 359 -0.04 -0.39 -4.39
C MET A 359 0.56 0.99 -4.68
N GLY A 360 0.13 2.01 -3.94
CA GLY A 360 0.51 3.41 -4.12
C GLY A 360 2.02 3.60 -4.02
N THR A 361 2.57 4.36 -4.95
CA THR A 361 4.02 4.54 -5.12
C THR A 361 4.45 5.96 -4.79
N LEU A 362 5.67 6.14 -4.27
CA LEU A 362 6.25 7.46 -4.00
C LEU A 362 6.22 8.38 -5.23
N GLY A 363 6.65 7.87 -6.39
CA GLY A 363 6.68 8.64 -7.62
C GLY A 363 5.28 8.99 -8.13
N GLY A 364 4.34 8.05 -8.00
CA GLY A 364 2.91 8.31 -8.25
C GLY A 364 2.35 9.43 -7.39
N ASN A 365 2.71 9.52 -6.10
CA ASN A 365 2.24 10.60 -5.22
C ASN A 365 2.77 11.97 -5.65
N ILE A 366 4.05 12.03 -6.01
CA ILE A 366 4.72 13.25 -6.48
C ILE A 366 4.13 13.68 -7.84
N ALA A 367 4.12 12.78 -8.83
CA ALA A 367 3.66 13.08 -10.18
C ALA A 367 2.17 13.43 -10.25
N ASN A 368 1.36 12.92 -9.31
CA ASN A 368 -0.04 13.27 -9.18
C ASN A 368 -0.28 14.75 -8.83
N ALA A 369 0.69 15.43 -8.18
CA ALA A 369 0.64 16.84 -7.84
C ALA A 369 -0.64 17.26 -7.07
N SER A 370 -1.11 16.40 -6.17
CA SER A 370 -2.21 16.73 -5.28
C SER A 370 -1.75 17.77 -4.24
N PRO A 371 -2.52 18.85 -3.99
CA PRO A 371 -2.19 19.82 -2.95
C PRO A 371 -2.16 19.21 -1.54
N ILE A 372 -2.84 18.08 -1.37
CA ILE A 372 -3.04 17.33 -0.12
C ILE A 372 -2.29 15.98 -0.15
N GLY A 373 -1.30 15.83 -1.03
CA GLY A 373 -0.41 14.67 -1.02
C GLY A 373 0.44 14.64 0.27
N ASP A 374 0.60 13.46 0.84
CA ASP A 374 1.26 13.30 2.15
C ASP A 374 2.80 13.24 2.04
N THR A 375 3.37 12.68 0.96
CA THR A 375 4.83 12.58 0.82
C THR A 375 5.52 13.82 0.25
N PRO A 376 4.91 14.63 -0.66
CA PRO A 376 5.57 15.82 -1.20
C PRO A 376 6.10 16.82 -0.16
N PRO A 377 5.38 17.15 0.93
CA PRO A 377 5.92 18.06 1.95
C PRO A 377 7.20 17.53 2.60
N ALA A 378 7.27 16.22 2.90
CA ALA A 378 8.48 15.61 3.45
C ALA A 378 9.66 15.74 2.48
N PHE A 379 9.46 15.45 1.20
CA PHE A 379 10.51 15.59 0.18
C PHE A 379 10.91 17.06 -0.09
N LEU A 380 9.97 18.01 0.02
CA LEU A 380 10.27 19.44 -0.04
C LEU A 380 11.13 19.89 1.15
N ALA A 381 10.81 19.45 2.36
CA ALA A 381 11.61 19.73 3.56
C ALA A 381 13.00 19.08 3.51
N LEU A 382 13.11 17.90 2.90
CA LEU A 382 14.40 17.22 2.66
C LEU A 382 15.16 17.75 1.43
N ASN A 383 14.62 18.75 0.73
CA ASN A 383 15.21 19.34 -0.47
C ASN A 383 15.57 18.29 -1.54
N ALA A 384 14.64 17.37 -1.80
CA ALA A 384 14.85 16.25 -2.70
C ALA A 384 15.18 16.69 -4.14
N THR A 385 15.99 15.89 -4.82
CA THR A 385 16.21 15.99 -6.28
C THR A 385 15.43 14.89 -6.97
N LEU A 386 14.67 15.25 -8.01
CA LEU A 386 13.88 14.33 -8.82
C LEU A 386 14.64 14.01 -10.11
N GLU A 387 14.78 12.72 -10.40
CA GLU A 387 15.29 12.25 -11.69
C GLU A 387 14.12 12.03 -12.64
N ILE A 388 14.09 12.77 -13.74
CA ILE A 388 13.14 12.60 -14.84
C ILE A 388 13.89 11.94 -16.00
N ASP A 389 13.28 10.94 -16.64
CA ASP A 389 13.81 10.29 -17.86
C ASP A 389 12.68 10.25 -18.89
N GLY A 390 13.04 10.01 -20.15
CA GLY A 390 12.10 10.06 -21.26
C GLY A 390 12.80 10.06 -22.61
N ASN A 391 12.08 10.52 -23.62
CA ASN A 391 12.54 10.48 -25.01
C ASN A 391 13.79 11.36 -25.27
N HIS A 392 13.96 12.42 -24.47
CA HIS A 392 15.06 13.38 -24.60
C HIS A 392 16.23 13.09 -23.64
N GLY A 393 16.21 11.94 -22.96
CA GLY A 393 17.22 11.57 -21.98
C GLY A 393 16.88 11.97 -20.56
N ARG A 394 17.88 11.86 -19.67
CA ARG A 394 17.72 12.12 -18.24
C ARG A 394 17.98 13.58 -17.91
N ARG A 395 17.18 14.10 -16.98
CA ARG A 395 17.39 15.41 -16.36
C ARG A 395 17.04 15.38 -14.89
N GLU A 396 17.62 16.30 -14.14
CA GLU A 396 17.37 16.47 -12.72
C GLU A 396 16.58 17.74 -12.47
N VAL A 397 15.66 17.68 -11.52
CA VAL A 397 14.82 18.80 -11.12
C VAL A 397 14.76 18.85 -9.61
N ALA A 398 15.04 20.01 -9.00
CA ALA A 398 14.78 20.20 -7.59
C ALA A 398 13.26 20.11 -7.34
N ILE A 399 12.83 19.40 -6.30
CA ILE A 399 11.39 19.23 -6.04
C ILE A 399 10.63 20.56 -5.88
N ASN A 400 11.32 21.62 -5.45
CA ASN A 400 10.76 22.98 -5.34
C ASN A 400 10.30 23.53 -6.71
N ASP A 401 10.93 23.10 -7.80
CA ASP A 401 10.65 23.55 -9.16
C ASP A 401 9.75 22.58 -9.93
N PHE A 402 9.30 21.49 -9.30
CA PHE A 402 8.57 20.42 -9.98
C PHE A 402 7.09 20.74 -10.19
N TYR A 403 6.47 21.46 -9.25
CA TYR A 403 5.03 21.78 -9.29
C TYR A 403 4.79 23.14 -9.94
N LEU A 404 4.01 23.17 -11.02
CA LEU A 404 3.68 24.40 -11.74
C LEU A 404 2.33 25.01 -11.31
N GLY A 405 1.50 24.21 -10.65
CA GLY A 405 0.16 24.60 -10.24
C GLY A 405 -0.68 23.41 -9.80
N TYR A 406 -1.98 23.64 -9.59
CA TYR A 406 -2.92 22.59 -9.17
C TYR A 406 -2.91 21.43 -10.18
N LYS A 407 -2.48 20.24 -9.74
CA LYS A 407 -2.38 19.03 -10.59
C LYS A 407 -1.49 19.22 -11.83
N GLN A 408 -0.53 20.14 -11.79
CA GLN A 408 0.37 20.44 -12.90
C GLN A 408 1.83 20.26 -12.47
N THR A 409 2.61 19.59 -13.31
CA THR A 409 4.04 19.32 -13.08
C THR A 409 4.87 19.79 -14.27
N VAL A 410 6.18 19.81 -14.12
CA VAL A 410 7.13 20.08 -15.21
C VAL A 410 7.32 18.92 -16.20
N LEU A 411 6.70 17.76 -15.96
CA LEU A 411 6.80 16.60 -16.86
C LEU A 411 6.21 16.97 -18.23
N GLN A 412 6.99 16.73 -19.28
CA GLN A 412 6.54 16.86 -20.66
C GLN A 412 5.97 15.54 -21.19
N PRO A 413 5.17 15.56 -22.27
CA PRO A 413 4.75 14.33 -22.95
C PRO A 413 5.94 13.43 -23.26
N GLY A 414 5.81 12.13 -22.98
CA GLY A 414 6.89 11.16 -23.13
C GLY A 414 7.96 11.16 -22.02
N GLU A 415 7.80 11.95 -20.96
CA GLU A 415 8.63 11.90 -19.75
C GLU A 415 7.95 11.14 -18.62
N TYR A 416 8.77 10.59 -17.71
CA TYR A 416 8.31 9.96 -16.48
C TYR A 416 9.26 10.28 -15.32
N LEU A 417 8.71 10.35 -14.12
CA LEU A 417 9.51 10.41 -12.90
C LEU A 417 10.18 9.05 -12.69
N ARG A 418 11.51 9.03 -12.70
CA ARG A 418 12.33 7.83 -12.57
C ARG A 418 12.67 7.53 -11.12
N ALA A 419 13.08 8.55 -10.36
CA ALA A 419 13.52 8.38 -8.98
C ALA A 419 13.51 9.69 -8.18
N ILE A 420 13.67 9.55 -6.87
CA ILE A 420 13.83 10.61 -5.89
C ILE A 420 15.17 10.38 -5.17
N ARG A 421 15.99 11.43 -5.07
CA ARG A 421 17.23 11.45 -4.28
C ARG A 421 17.10 12.40 -3.11
N ILE A 422 17.45 11.93 -1.92
CA ILE A 422 17.52 12.72 -0.68
C ILE A 422 18.85 12.47 0.02
N ASN A 423 19.35 13.46 0.76
CA ASN A 423 20.53 13.28 1.61
C ASN A 423 20.13 12.62 2.92
N LYS A 424 21.03 11.83 3.51
CA LYS A 424 20.93 11.40 4.91
C LYS A 424 21.02 12.61 5.83
N LEU A 425 20.35 12.52 6.98
CA LEU A 425 20.46 13.52 8.03
C LEU A 425 21.82 13.41 8.72
N GLN A 426 22.43 14.56 8.98
CA GLN A 426 23.61 14.69 9.84
C GLN A 426 23.18 14.77 11.31
N SER A 427 24.13 14.64 12.24
CA SER A 427 23.84 14.64 13.69
C SER A 427 23.27 15.95 14.25
N SER A 428 23.47 17.09 13.56
CA SER A 428 22.84 18.37 13.91
C SER A 428 21.48 18.57 13.23
N GLU A 429 21.09 17.68 12.34
CA GLU A 429 19.90 17.78 11.52
C GLU A 429 18.77 16.93 12.07
N SER A 430 17.54 17.39 11.86
CA SER A 430 16.33 16.66 12.26
C SER A 430 15.18 16.88 11.30
N LEU A 431 14.29 15.90 11.22
CA LEU A 431 13.04 15.96 10.48
C LEU A 431 11.86 15.68 11.42
N THR A 432 10.86 16.57 11.41
CA THR A 432 9.59 16.40 12.14
C THR A 432 8.43 16.42 11.14
N LEU A 433 7.56 15.41 11.23
CA LEU A 433 6.42 15.23 10.32
C LEU A 433 5.10 15.12 11.09
N HIS A 434 4.07 15.84 10.65
CA HIS A 434 2.75 15.75 11.23
C HIS A 434 1.65 15.73 10.17
N LYS A 435 0.81 14.69 10.27
CA LYS A 435 -0.44 14.57 9.50
C LYS A 435 -1.64 14.89 10.38
N ILE A 436 -2.39 15.93 10.00
CA ILE A 436 -3.65 16.33 10.63
C ILE A 436 -4.80 15.98 9.72
N SER A 437 -5.76 15.23 10.24
CA SER A 437 -6.95 14.73 9.53
C SER A 437 -8.11 14.57 10.52
N LYS A 438 -9.34 14.36 10.03
CA LYS A 438 -10.52 14.19 10.91
C LYS A 438 -10.53 12.82 11.59
N ARG A 439 -10.05 11.79 10.89
CA ARG A 439 -9.80 10.46 11.43
C ARG A 439 -8.30 10.21 11.44
N TYR A 440 -7.84 9.41 12.40
CA TYR A 440 -6.42 9.13 12.54
C TYR A 440 -5.86 8.35 11.34
N ASP A 441 -6.58 7.31 10.92
CA ASP A 441 -6.28 6.43 9.79
C ASP A 441 -7.23 6.65 8.61
N ASP A 442 -6.78 6.22 7.43
CA ASP A 442 -7.57 6.17 6.19
C ASP A 442 -8.31 7.49 5.88
N ASP A 443 -7.64 8.62 6.11
CA ASP A 443 -8.21 9.94 5.87
C ASP A 443 -7.23 10.86 5.16
N ILE A 444 -7.81 11.81 4.44
CA ILE A 444 -7.07 12.78 3.65
C ILE A 444 -6.66 13.94 4.54
N SER A 445 -5.41 14.36 4.42
CA SER A 445 -4.85 15.43 5.23
C SER A 445 -5.61 16.75 5.08
N ALA A 446 -5.97 17.33 6.22
CA ALA A 446 -6.28 18.75 6.37
C ALA A 446 -4.98 19.57 6.32
N VAL A 447 -3.95 19.14 7.04
CA VAL A 447 -2.60 19.71 6.93
C VAL A 447 -1.60 18.56 7.01
N MET A 448 -0.69 18.51 6.04
CA MET A 448 0.53 17.72 6.13
C MET A 448 1.68 18.68 6.38
N PHE A 449 2.38 18.54 7.49
CA PHE A 449 3.44 19.46 7.94
C PHE A 449 4.78 18.73 7.98
N ALA A 450 5.81 19.33 7.40
CA ALA A 450 7.17 18.81 7.42
C ALA A 450 8.16 19.91 7.75
N LEU A 451 8.88 19.76 8.86
CA LEU A 451 9.91 20.69 9.29
C LEU A 451 11.25 19.97 9.34
N PHE A 452 12.20 20.45 8.55
CA PHE A 452 13.61 20.12 8.68
C PHE A 452 14.32 21.23 9.46
N MET A 453 15.23 20.85 10.37
CA MET A 453 16.06 21.77 11.16
C MET A 453 17.51 21.32 11.19
N ASP A 454 18.45 22.27 11.08
CA ASP A 454 19.87 22.09 11.40
C ASP A 454 20.23 23.04 12.54
N VAL A 455 20.51 22.49 13.72
CA VAL A 455 20.80 23.26 14.93
C VAL A 455 22.23 23.01 15.39
N GLN A 456 23.04 24.06 15.38
CA GLN A 456 24.44 23.98 15.76
C GLN A 456 24.75 25.02 16.82
N ASN A 457 25.32 24.58 17.95
CA ASN A 457 25.66 25.43 19.09
C ASN A 457 24.47 26.29 19.58
N GLY A 458 23.27 25.71 19.60
CA GLY A 458 22.04 26.39 20.03
C GLY A 458 21.48 27.41 19.03
N ILE A 459 22.03 27.51 17.82
CA ILE A 459 21.59 28.40 16.75
C ILE A 459 21.03 27.59 15.59
N ILE A 460 19.90 28.03 15.04
CA ILE A 460 19.28 27.43 13.86
C ILE A 460 20.08 27.86 12.63
N LYS A 461 20.87 26.97 12.04
CA LYS A 461 21.66 27.23 10.84
C LYS A 461 20.85 27.10 9.57
N ASN A 462 19.93 26.16 9.55
CA ASN A 462 19.05 25.92 8.42
C ASN A 462 17.68 25.47 8.93
N ALA A 463 16.62 25.88 8.25
CA ALA A 463 15.26 25.45 8.53
C ALA A 463 14.51 25.37 7.21
N ARG A 464 13.75 24.29 7.00
CA ARG A 464 12.87 24.14 5.83
C ARG A 464 11.51 23.65 6.29
N LEU A 465 10.50 24.47 6.09
CA LEU A 465 9.11 24.16 6.44
C LEU A 465 8.32 23.98 5.15
N ALA A 466 7.79 22.80 4.93
CA ALA A 466 6.89 22.52 3.82
C ALA A 466 5.56 21.98 4.31
N CYS A 467 4.48 22.41 3.68
CA CYS A 467 3.14 21.97 4.03
C CYS A 467 2.30 21.56 2.81
N GLY A 468 1.45 20.56 3.01
CA GLY A 468 0.34 20.18 2.13
C GLY A 468 -1.01 20.62 2.71
N GLY A 469 -2.00 20.83 1.85
CA GLY A 469 -3.35 21.28 2.23
C GLY A 469 -3.45 22.76 2.57
N VAL A 470 -2.39 23.55 2.35
CA VAL A 470 -2.35 24.98 2.73
C VAL A 470 -2.19 25.94 1.55
N ALA A 471 -2.07 25.41 0.34
CA ALA A 471 -1.96 26.15 -0.92
C ALA A 471 -2.48 25.29 -2.10
N ALA A 472 -2.38 25.82 -3.32
CA ALA A 472 -2.76 25.12 -4.56
C ALA A 472 -1.81 23.95 -4.93
N THR A 473 -0.63 23.89 -4.30
CA THR A 473 0.35 22.80 -4.38
C THR A 473 0.94 22.57 -2.99
N PRO A 474 1.62 21.44 -2.74
CA PRO A 474 2.57 21.37 -1.63
C PRO A 474 3.61 22.48 -1.78
N LEU A 475 3.93 23.20 -0.70
CA LEU A 475 4.71 24.43 -0.78
C LEU A 475 5.58 24.64 0.46
N ARG A 476 6.75 25.28 0.27
CA ARG A 476 7.62 25.75 1.36
C ARG A 476 7.22 27.13 1.89
N ALA A 477 7.33 27.33 3.20
CA ALA A 477 7.06 28.59 3.89
C ALA A 477 8.32 29.44 4.02
N GLN A 478 8.75 30.07 2.92
CA GLN A 478 10.01 30.80 2.86
C GLN A 478 10.12 31.93 3.89
N LYS A 479 9.04 32.65 4.20
CA LYS A 479 9.07 33.74 5.19
C LYS A 479 9.20 33.19 6.61
N THR A 480 8.48 32.12 6.94
CA THR A 480 8.66 31.41 8.22
C THR A 480 10.07 30.82 8.34
N GLU A 481 10.64 30.23 7.30
CA GLU A 481 12.01 29.71 7.29
C GLU A 481 13.03 30.82 7.59
N GLN A 482 12.91 31.98 6.92
CA GLN A 482 13.79 33.14 7.15
C GLN A 482 13.69 33.68 8.58
N ALA A 483 12.52 33.60 9.21
CA ALA A 483 12.33 34.00 10.60
C ALA A 483 12.99 33.04 11.62
N LEU A 484 13.29 31.79 11.22
CA LEU A 484 13.99 30.81 12.05
C LEU A 484 15.51 30.91 11.88
N ILE A 485 15.99 31.06 10.65
CA ILE A 485 17.41 30.95 10.32
C ILE A 485 18.22 32.07 11.01
N GLY A 486 19.31 31.69 11.64
CA GLY A 486 20.21 32.58 12.39
C GLY A 486 19.73 32.92 13.80
N GLN A 487 18.53 32.48 14.19
CA GLN A 487 17.99 32.73 15.53
C GLN A 487 18.39 31.63 16.53
N PRO A 488 18.35 31.92 17.84
CA PRO A 488 18.47 30.89 18.88
C PRO A 488 17.39 29.83 18.77
N PHE A 489 17.75 28.57 19.00
CA PHE A 489 16.78 27.47 19.14
C PHE A 489 16.04 27.62 20.48
N SER A 490 14.89 28.29 20.45
CA SER A 490 14.05 28.57 21.62
C SER A 490 12.57 28.61 21.28
N GLU A 491 11.73 28.44 22.30
CA GLU A 491 10.27 28.53 22.16
C GLU A 491 9.83 29.87 21.55
N SER A 492 10.44 30.96 22.03
CA SER A 492 10.15 32.32 21.55
C SER A 492 10.42 32.47 20.06
N THR A 493 11.50 31.90 19.55
CA THR A 493 11.85 31.91 18.11
C THR A 493 10.78 31.20 17.29
N PHE A 494 10.35 30.02 17.71
CA PHE A 494 9.31 29.26 17.00
C PHE A 494 7.95 29.97 17.00
N LEU A 495 7.56 30.57 18.14
CA LEU A 495 6.33 31.36 18.25
C LEU A 495 6.37 32.61 17.36
N GLN A 496 7.53 33.29 17.28
CA GLN A 496 7.71 34.43 16.39
C GLN A 496 7.64 34.03 14.91
N ALA A 497 8.34 32.95 14.52
CA ALA A 497 8.32 32.44 13.15
C ALA A 497 6.92 31.98 12.71
N ALA A 498 6.13 31.41 13.63
CA ALA A 498 4.75 30.99 13.35
C ALA A 498 3.83 32.16 12.91
N ASN A 499 4.14 33.41 13.27
CA ASN A 499 3.36 34.57 12.83
C ASN A 499 3.47 34.81 11.31
N PHE A 500 4.52 34.32 10.65
CA PHE A 500 4.72 34.46 9.20
C PHE A 500 3.93 33.45 8.36
N ILE A 501 3.38 32.38 8.97
CA ILE A 501 2.63 31.33 8.26
C ILE A 501 1.48 31.88 7.39
N GLY A 502 0.80 32.91 7.87
CA GLY A 502 -0.31 33.54 7.11
C GLY A 502 0.15 34.34 5.90
N GLN A 503 1.44 34.64 5.79
CA GLN A 503 2.04 35.32 4.65
C GLN A 503 2.59 34.35 3.60
N ASP A 504 2.87 33.10 3.99
CA ASP A 504 3.32 32.03 3.12
C ASP A 504 2.14 31.23 2.55
N TYR A 505 1.07 31.05 3.32
CA TYR A 505 -0.03 30.15 2.96
C TYR A 505 -1.39 30.85 2.84
N GLN A 506 -2.13 30.46 1.80
CA GLN A 506 -3.50 30.93 1.52
C GLN A 506 -4.44 29.73 1.29
N PRO A 507 -4.78 28.97 2.35
CA PRO A 507 -5.63 27.79 2.22
C PRO A 507 -7.07 28.13 1.82
N LEU A 508 -7.71 27.17 1.14
CA LEU A 508 -9.15 27.17 0.91
C LEU A 508 -9.87 26.39 2.02
N SER A 509 -11.10 26.80 2.32
CA SER A 509 -12.02 25.99 3.13
C SER A 509 -12.64 24.89 2.28
N ASP A 510 -12.70 23.67 2.79
CA ASP A 510 -13.39 22.54 2.14
C ASP A 510 -14.01 21.60 3.19
N VAL A 511 -14.50 20.44 2.73
CA VAL A 511 -15.09 19.40 3.58
C VAL A 511 -14.11 18.80 4.61
N ARG A 512 -12.81 19.02 4.48
CA ARG A 512 -11.77 18.48 5.37
C ARG A 512 -11.44 19.46 6.49
N ALA A 513 -11.31 20.75 6.19
CA ALA A 513 -11.08 21.79 7.19
C ALA A 513 -11.34 23.19 6.64
N SER A 514 -11.68 24.13 7.53
CA SER A 514 -11.71 25.56 7.20
C SER A 514 -10.30 26.12 7.02
N LYS A 515 -10.19 27.22 6.26
CA LYS A 515 -8.93 27.96 6.09
C LYS A 515 -8.36 28.45 7.42
N GLU A 516 -9.20 28.90 8.35
CA GLU A 516 -8.80 29.38 9.68
C GLU A 516 -8.19 28.24 10.51
N TYR A 517 -8.82 27.07 10.49
CA TYR A 517 -8.31 25.90 11.20
C TYR A 517 -6.96 25.45 10.63
N ARG A 518 -6.84 25.39 9.30
CA ARG A 518 -5.57 25.03 8.62
C ARG A 518 -4.43 25.96 9.03
N LEU A 519 -4.65 27.27 9.03
CA LEU A 519 -3.63 28.24 9.47
C LEU A 519 -3.32 28.10 10.96
N GLN A 520 -4.34 28.00 11.81
CA GLN A 520 -4.13 27.89 13.26
C GLN A 520 -3.38 26.61 13.64
N VAL A 521 -3.78 25.47 13.08
CA VAL A 521 -3.10 24.20 13.39
C VAL A 521 -1.66 24.22 12.88
N THR A 522 -1.38 24.78 11.71
CA THR A 522 0.00 24.93 11.21
C THR A 522 0.87 25.76 12.15
N ARG A 523 0.33 26.85 12.73
CA ARG A 523 1.03 27.64 13.76
C ARG A 523 1.30 26.84 15.02
N ASN A 524 0.30 26.08 15.49
CA ASN A 524 0.45 25.25 16.68
C ASN A 524 1.47 24.13 16.47
N LEU A 525 1.58 23.59 15.23
CA LEU A 525 2.56 22.57 14.90
C LEU A 525 4.00 23.07 15.01
N MET A 526 4.27 24.36 14.77
CA MET A 526 5.58 24.96 15.05
C MET A 526 5.97 24.78 16.52
N LEU A 527 5.08 25.17 17.44
CA LEU A 527 5.32 25.01 18.88
C LEU A 527 5.47 23.54 19.26
N LYS A 528 4.61 22.67 18.72
CA LYS A 528 4.68 21.24 18.96
C LYS A 528 6.04 20.67 18.54
N SER A 529 6.52 21.00 17.34
CA SER A 529 7.81 20.52 16.85
C SER A 529 8.98 21.01 17.72
N TYR A 530 8.95 22.26 18.20
CA TYR A 530 9.95 22.72 19.17
C TYR A 530 9.96 21.87 20.46
N LEU A 531 8.78 21.59 21.02
CA LEU A 531 8.66 20.80 22.25
C LEU A 531 9.16 19.36 22.05
N GLU A 532 8.84 18.73 20.92
CA GLU A 532 9.31 17.39 20.56
C GLU A 532 10.84 17.34 20.39
N LEU A 533 11.40 18.26 19.60
CA LEU A 533 12.84 18.39 19.40
C LEU A 533 13.60 18.66 20.71
N THR A 534 13.01 19.43 21.64
CA THR A 534 13.63 19.72 22.95
C THR A 534 13.53 18.53 23.91
N ALA A 535 12.45 17.75 23.86
CA ALA A 535 12.24 16.58 24.69
C ALA A 535 13.06 15.35 24.23
N GLY A 536 13.79 15.45 23.11
CA GLY A 536 14.46 14.32 22.48
C GLY A 536 13.47 13.24 21.98
N GLN A 537 12.21 13.62 21.74
CA GLN A 537 11.16 12.71 21.25
C GLN A 537 10.73 13.10 19.84
N ALA A 538 10.53 12.10 18.97
CA ALA A 538 9.81 12.19 17.69
C ALA A 538 10.37 13.14 16.61
N GLY A 539 11.68 13.42 16.63
CA GLY A 539 12.43 13.89 15.46
C GLY A 539 13.39 12.81 14.99
N ASP A 540 13.59 12.71 13.67
CA ASP A 540 14.66 11.89 13.11
C ASP A 540 16.00 12.53 13.51
N ALA A 541 16.56 12.17 14.66
CA ALA A 541 17.91 12.56 15.05
C ALA A 541 18.87 11.41 14.68
N ALA A 542 19.99 11.73 14.02
CA ALA A 542 21.02 10.75 13.67
C ALA A 542 21.81 10.25 14.88
#